data_AF-A0A7X9HTW0-F1
#
_entry.id   AF-A0A7X9HTW0-F1
#
_cell.length_a   1.000
_cell.length_b   1.000
_cell.length_c   1.000
_cell.angle_alpha   90.00
_cell.angle_beta   90.00
_cell.angle_gamma   90.00
#
_symmetry.space_group_name_H-M   'P 1'
#
loop_
_entity.id
_entity.type
_entity.pdbx_description
1 polymer ?
#
loop_
_entity_poly.entity_id
_entity_poly.type
_entity_poly.pdbx_seq_one_letter_code
_entity_poly.pdbx_strand_id
1 'polypeptide(L)'
;FIPAVMVSTVDQLLSADFHTGLWNHKDYALLGSSVIFDEIHAYDSYTIALITSTIKKIKRYGGKVMLMSATMPNFLKVHFLKILELKEPIIAYELLYRANNEWIYLDMSLEDIRENVMKELSTGKKVAIIVNDIETAKSEYIYYSNKDIETLCLHSEFTMLDRQRKENELTSKEGNPYQLVISTQVIEVSLDVSFDVMFSECAPIDSLVQRAGRCNRYGLINDSKFYAFNPSEISIKWVYGKQKDIIIKTIEVLKKNKGKLTERQIMSMVEEVYEGFNLYDDDYKLGLDIVREIDQKKDFFDVNIFNEDEKLVTRKIEVMKVPIIPADNYKDIVEEHFENGEYKMISLYEVPISISKFKKYVRKLEIGNRYNLPFFSVDYNSDYGINYNVESDSNGTIYMF
;
A
#
# COMPACT_ATOMS: atom_id res chain seq x y z
N PHE A 1 -24.43 -15.05 -2.72
CA PHE A 1 -24.32 -15.54 -1.33
C PHE A 1 -23.28 -14.68 -0.64
N ILE A 2 -23.63 -13.97 0.43
CA ILE A 2 -22.67 -13.18 1.21
C ILE A 2 -22.10 -14.12 2.27
N PRO A 3 -20.78 -14.38 2.26
CA PRO A 3 -20.18 -15.30 3.21
C PRO A 3 -20.28 -14.74 4.64
N ALA A 4 -20.33 -15.63 5.64
CA ALA A 4 -20.45 -15.25 7.05
C ALA A 4 -19.25 -14.43 7.56
N VAL A 5 -18.08 -14.59 6.92
CA VAL A 5 -16.87 -13.82 7.16
C VAL A 5 -16.37 -13.29 5.82
N MET A 6 -16.08 -12.00 5.77
CA MET A 6 -15.52 -11.32 4.60
C MET A 6 -14.21 -10.64 5.00
N VAL A 7 -13.21 -10.74 4.12
CA VAL A 7 -11.95 -10.02 4.23
C VAL A 7 -11.81 -9.15 2.99
N SER A 8 -11.52 -7.88 3.19
CA SER A 8 -11.54 -6.84 2.15
C SER A 8 -10.61 -5.72 2.55
N THR A 9 -10.09 -4.95 1.59
CA THR A 9 -9.37 -3.72 1.91
C THR A 9 -10.32 -2.64 2.41
N VAL A 10 -9.80 -1.65 3.13
CA VAL A 10 -10.57 -0.48 3.57
C VAL A 10 -11.13 0.27 2.35
N ASP A 11 -10.34 0.46 1.29
CA ASP A 11 -10.80 1.13 0.05
C ASP A 11 -12.01 0.44 -0.60
N GLN A 12 -12.03 -0.89 -0.60
CA GLN A 12 -13.16 -1.67 -1.14
C GLN A 12 -14.43 -1.46 -0.32
N LEU A 13 -14.31 -1.26 1.00
CA LEU A 13 -15.44 -0.90 1.86
C LEU A 13 -15.86 0.56 1.62
N LEU A 14 -14.92 1.50 1.64
CA LEU A 14 -15.19 2.94 1.44
C LEU A 14 -15.80 3.23 0.06
N SER A 15 -15.46 2.44 -0.96
CA SER A 15 -16.04 2.60 -2.29
C SER A 15 -17.56 2.37 -2.36
N ALA A 16 -18.15 1.70 -1.35
CA ALA A 16 -19.60 1.58 -1.22
C ALA A 16 -20.27 2.95 -1.02
N ASP A 17 -19.60 3.87 -0.33
CA ASP A 17 -20.10 5.22 -0.06
C ASP A 17 -20.16 6.10 -1.34
N PHE A 18 -19.61 5.63 -2.47
CA PHE A 18 -19.69 6.32 -3.76
C PHE A 18 -20.76 5.76 -4.72
N HIS A 19 -21.57 4.79 -4.30
CA HIS A 19 -22.57 4.10 -5.14
C HIS A 19 -22.00 3.52 -6.43
N THR A 20 -20.77 2.98 -6.38
CA THR A 20 -20.09 2.41 -7.56
C THR A 20 -20.12 0.88 -7.53
N GLY A 21 -20.29 0.25 -8.70
CA GLY A 21 -20.31 -1.21 -8.84
C GLY A 21 -21.41 -1.88 -7.99
N LEU A 22 -21.08 -2.96 -7.29
CA LEU A 22 -22.04 -3.71 -6.45
C LEU A 22 -22.20 -3.11 -5.03
N TRP A 23 -22.25 -1.79 -4.90
CA TRP A 23 -22.31 -1.09 -3.60
C TRP A 23 -23.48 -1.55 -2.72
N ASN A 24 -24.66 -1.80 -3.30
CA ASN A 24 -25.84 -2.32 -2.58
C ASN A 24 -25.56 -3.62 -1.84
N HIS A 25 -24.74 -4.51 -2.42
CA HIS A 25 -24.36 -5.77 -1.78
C HIS A 25 -23.41 -5.54 -0.60
N LYS A 26 -22.52 -4.55 -0.72
CA LYS A 26 -21.61 -4.14 0.36
C LYS A 26 -22.40 -3.53 1.53
N ASP A 27 -23.37 -2.66 1.24
CA ASP A 27 -24.22 -2.06 2.27
C ASP A 27 -25.08 -3.11 2.98
N TYR A 28 -25.67 -4.06 2.25
CA TYR A 28 -26.41 -5.16 2.85
C TYR A 28 -25.51 -6.05 3.73
N ALA A 29 -24.26 -6.27 3.33
CA ALA A 29 -23.26 -6.98 4.12
C ALA A 29 -22.94 -6.31 5.46
N LEU A 30 -23.18 -5.00 5.61
CA LEU A 30 -22.92 -4.26 6.85
C LEU A 30 -24.06 -4.36 7.87
N LEU A 31 -25.26 -4.75 7.46
CA LEU A 31 -26.45 -4.84 8.33
C LEU A 31 -26.21 -5.80 9.51
N GLY A 32 -26.25 -5.27 10.74
CA GLY A 32 -26.00 -6.04 11.97
C GLY A 32 -24.61 -6.69 12.07
N SER A 33 -23.67 -6.31 11.18
CA SER A 33 -22.35 -6.94 11.10
C SER A 33 -21.42 -6.45 12.21
N SER A 34 -20.38 -7.24 12.51
CA SER A 34 -19.24 -6.79 13.31
C SER A 34 -18.06 -6.55 12.37
N VAL A 35 -17.62 -5.30 12.30
CA VAL A 35 -16.57 -4.86 11.37
C VAL A 35 -15.30 -4.56 12.15
N ILE A 36 -14.20 -5.17 11.73
CA ILE A 36 -12.87 -4.93 12.28
C ILE A 36 -12.10 -4.15 11.21
N PHE A 37 -11.68 -2.93 11.52
CA PHE A 37 -10.69 -2.23 10.72
C PHE A 37 -9.32 -2.55 11.31
N ASP A 38 -8.55 -3.34 10.57
CA ASP A 38 -7.17 -3.65 10.91
C ASP A 38 -6.21 -2.59 10.33
N GLU A 39 -5.09 -2.38 11.02
CA GLU A 39 -4.03 -1.43 10.61
C GLU A 39 -4.50 0.00 10.31
N ILE A 40 -5.38 0.57 11.15
CA ILE A 40 -5.74 1.99 11.06
C ILE A 40 -4.55 2.86 11.48
N HIS A 41 -3.94 3.52 10.52
CA HIS A 41 -2.80 4.43 10.71
C HIS A 41 -3.18 5.87 10.35
N ALA A 42 -2.20 6.76 10.31
CA ALA A 42 -2.42 8.17 10.04
C ALA A 42 -2.66 8.42 8.54
N TYR A 43 -3.80 7.92 8.05
CA TYR A 43 -4.31 8.25 6.73
C TYR A 43 -4.51 9.76 6.58
N ASP A 44 -4.58 10.21 5.34
CA ASP A 44 -4.95 11.59 5.04
C ASP A 44 -6.34 11.93 5.61
N SER A 45 -6.54 13.21 5.93
CA SER A 45 -7.75 13.70 6.59
C SER A 45 -9.03 13.36 5.81
N TYR A 46 -8.97 13.26 4.48
CA TYR A 46 -10.10 12.88 3.64
C TYR A 46 -10.49 11.41 3.83
N THR A 47 -9.52 10.49 3.82
CA THR A 47 -9.76 9.06 4.09
C THR A 47 -10.32 8.82 5.49
N ILE A 48 -9.81 9.52 6.52
CA ILE A 48 -10.36 9.44 7.89
C ILE A 48 -11.83 9.92 7.94
N ALA A 49 -12.21 10.92 7.14
CA ALA A 49 -13.60 11.37 7.03
C ALA A 49 -14.52 10.32 6.39
N LEU A 50 -14.04 9.58 5.39
CA LEU A 50 -14.77 8.47 4.80
C LEU A 50 -14.95 7.34 5.82
N ILE A 51 -13.87 6.90 6.48
CA ILE A 51 -13.92 5.91 7.56
C ILE A 51 -14.91 6.35 8.65
N THR A 52 -14.89 7.62 9.05
CA THR A 52 -15.86 8.18 10.01
C THR A 52 -17.31 8.01 9.56
N SER A 53 -17.58 8.27 8.28
CA SER A 53 -18.91 8.15 7.69
C SER A 53 -19.36 6.69 7.66
N THR A 54 -18.48 5.78 7.24
CA THR A 54 -18.73 4.34 7.24
C THR A 54 -18.97 3.80 8.65
N ILE A 55 -18.19 4.20 9.67
CA ILE A 55 -18.42 3.79 11.07
C ILE A 55 -19.81 4.23 11.55
N LYS A 56 -20.21 5.47 11.24
CA LYS A 56 -21.56 5.97 11.59
C LYS A 56 -22.66 5.19 10.87
N LYS A 57 -22.44 4.81 9.60
CA LYS A 57 -23.35 3.98 8.82
C LYS A 57 -23.50 2.59 9.46
N ILE A 58 -22.40 1.92 9.79
CA ILE A 58 -22.39 0.61 10.48
C ILE A 58 -23.16 0.68 11.80
N LYS A 59 -22.92 1.71 12.63
CA LYS A 59 -23.66 1.92 13.89
C LYS A 59 -25.17 2.10 13.64
N ARG A 60 -25.56 2.86 12.61
CA ARG A 60 -26.98 3.05 12.22
C ARG A 60 -27.63 1.74 11.77
N TYR A 61 -26.87 0.89 11.11
CA TYR A 61 -27.27 -0.46 10.68
C TYR A 61 -27.30 -1.50 11.81
N GLY A 62 -27.10 -1.08 13.07
CA GLY A 62 -27.09 -1.97 14.23
C GLY A 62 -25.84 -2.84 14.35
N GLY A 63 -24.79 -2.53 13.58
CA GLY A 63 -23.52 -3.23 13.62
C GLY A 63 -22.59 -2.75 14.75
N LYS A 64 -21.45 -3.43 14.89
CA LYS A 64 -20.38 -3.13 15.84
C LYS A 64 -19.08 -2.85 15.10
N VAL A 65 -18.21 -2.02 15.68
CA VAL A 65 -16.94 -1.63 15.08
C VAL A 65 -15.79 -1.85 16.07
N MET A 66 -14.71 -2.45 15.59
CA MET A 66 -13.42 -2.50 16.26
C MET A 66 -12.36 -1.86 15.36
N LEU A 67 -11.44 -1.10 15.94
CA LEU A 67 -10.31 -0.49 15.25
C LEU A 67 -9.03 -1.03 15.89
N MET A 68 -8.08 -1.47 15.07
CA MET A 68 -6.78 -1.99 15.48
C MET A 68 -5.67 -1.21 14.81
N SER A 69 -4.55 -1.03 15.51
CA SER A 69 -3.37 -0.33 14.99
C SER A 69 -2.13 -0.64 15.80
N ALA A 70 -0.99 -0.77 15.13
CA ALA A 70 0.33 -0.82 15.80
C ALA A 70 0.65 0.50 16.52
N THR A 71 0.33 1.64 15.89
CA THR A 71 0.55 2.97 16.49
C THR A 71 -0.59 3.91 16.14
N MET A 72 -1.15 4.58 17.15
CA MET A 72 -2.21 5.56 16.96
C MET A 72 -1.85 6.87 17.65
N PRO A 73 -1.55 7.94 16.88
CA PRO A 73 -1.34 9.28 17.41
C PRO A 73 -2.54 9.75 18.24
N ASN A 74 -2.32 10.66 19.19
CA ASN A 74 -3.34 11.13 20.12
C ASN A 74 -4.54 11.78 19.42
N PHE A 75 -4.32 12.53 18.35
CA PHE A 75 -5.42 13.14 17.61
C PHE A 75 -6.39 12.10 17.03
N LEU A 76 -5.88 10.98 16.50
CA LEU A 76 -6.70 9.86 16.00
C LEU A 76 -7.37 9.10 17.13
N LYS A 77 -6.65 8.83 18.23
CA LYS A 77 -7.23 8.18 19.42
C LYS A 77 -8.44 8.96 19.93
N VAL A 78 -8.29 10.27 20.14
CA VAL A 78 -9.38 11.15 20.59
C VAL A 78 -10.54 11.15 19.61
N HIS A 79 -10.26 11.22 18.31
CA HIS A 79 -11.27 11.21 17.26
C HIS A 79 -12.12 9.92 17.27
N PHE A 80 -11.48 8.75 17.25
CA PHE A 80 -12.18 7.48 17.20
C PHE A 80 -12.88 7.11 18.51
N LEU A 81 -12.28 7.40 19.67
CA LEU A 81 -12.95 7.23 20.98
C LEU A 81 -14.26 8.02 21.04
N LYS A 82 -14.27 9.24 20.51
CA LYS A 82 -15.47 10.08 20.44
C LYS A 82 -16.56 9.46 19.55
N ILE A 83 -16.21 8.94 18.36
CA ILE A 83 -17.18 8.35 17.42
C ILE A 83 -17.73 7.03 17.95
N LEU A 84 -16.89 6.23 18.61
CA LEU A 84 -17.26 4.95 19.20
C LEU A 84 -17.93 5.10 20.57
N GLU A 85 -17.93 6.28 21.17
CA GLU A 85 -18.45 6.58 22.50
C GLU A 85 -17.75 5.77 23.60
N LEU A 86 -16.43 5.61 23.46
CA LEU A 86 -15.56 4.89 24.39
C LEU A 86 -14.71 5.86 25.21
N LYS A 87 -14.36 5.45 26.44
CA LYS A 87 -13.50 6.27 27.33
C LYS A 87 -12.01 6.05 27.07
N GLU A 88 -11.63 4.82 26.82
CA GLU A 88 -10.23 4.41 26.68
C GLU A 88 -10.08 3.24 25.69
N PRO A 89 -8.93 3.15 24.99
CA PRO A 89 -8.61 2.00 24.16
C PRO A 89 -8.02 0.86 25.01
N ILE A 90 -8.04 -0.36 24.46
CA ILE A 90 -7.30 -1.48 25.03
C ILE A 90 -5.86 -1.40 24.52
N ILE A 91 -4.88 -1.44 25.42
CA ILE A 91 -3.45 -1.34 25.11
C ILE A 91 -2.72 -2.56 25.68
N ALA A 92 -1.90 -3.21 24.85
CA ALA A 92 -1.03 -4.31 25.24
C ALA A 92 0.28 -3.79 25.87
N TYR A 93 0.22 -3.39 27.15
CA TYR A 93 1.33 -2.74 27.86
C TYR A 93 2.60 -3.59 27.94
N GLU A 94 2.46 -4.91 27.95
CA GLU A 94 3.56 -5.88 27.97
C GLU A 94 4.46 -5.80 26.73
N LEU A 95 3.91 -5.36 25.59
CA LEU A 95 4.64 -5.22 24.34
C LEU A 95 5.47 -3.93 24.30
N LEU A 96 5.13 -2.93 25.13
CA LEU A 96 5.73 -1.59 25.08
C LEU A 96 7.22 -1.53 25.42
N TYR A 97 7.75 -2.58 26.05
CA TYR A 97 9.17 -2.69 26.43
C TYR A 97 10.02 -3.44 25.41
N ARG A 98 9.41 -3.99 24.35
CA ARG A 98 10.15 -4.68 23.28
C ARG A 98 10.99 -3.69 22.50
N ALA A 99 12.20 -4.10 22.16
CA ALA A 99 13.16 -3.35 21.37
C ALA A 99 13.93 -4.32 20.46
N ASN A 100 13.33 -4.64 19.32
CA ASN A 100 13.79 -5.73 18.46
C ASN A 100 14.89 -5.30 17.47
N ASN A 101 15.04 -4.01 17.20
CA ASN A 101 16.00 -3.52 16.22
C ASN A 101 16.63 -2.20 16.69
N GLU A 102 17.82 -1.93 16.16
CA GLU A 102 18.52 -0.67 16.33
C GLU A 102 18.12 0.30 15.22
N TRP A 103 17.56 1.47 15.58
CA TRP A 103 17.18 2.51 14.64
C TRP A 103 18.36 3.43 14.34
N ILE A 104 18.66 3.62 13.06
CA ILE A 104 19.75 4.46 12.58
C ILE A 104 19.24 5.30 11.40
N TYR A 105 19.37 6.62 11.50
CA TYR A 105 19.13 7.51 10.37
C TYR A 105 20.42 7.74 9.58
N LEU A 106 20.38 7.49 8.28
CA LEU A 106 21.46 7.76 7.33
C LEU A 106 21.07 8.99 6.49
N ASP A 107 21.82 10.09 6.64
CA ASP A 107 21.66 11.28 5.81
C ASP A 107 22.34 11.05 4.44
N MET A 108 21.81 10.10 3.68
CA MET A 108 22.39 9.53 2.47
C MET A 108 21.28 9.28 1.44
N SER A 109 21.62 9.40 0.16
CA SER A 109 20.73 9.00 -0.95
C SER A 109 20.65 7.48 -1.07
N LEU A 110 19.73 6.99 -1.92
CA LEU A 110 19.61 5.57 -2.23
C LEU A 110 20.91 5.03 -2.85
N GLU A 111 21.54 5.80 -3.74
CA GLU A 111 22.78 5.42 -4.39
C GLU A 111 23.93 5.29 -3.38
N ASP A 112 24.00 6.22 -2.42
CA ASP A 112 25.08 6.26 -1.42
C ASP A 112 24.96 5.11 -0.41
N ILE A 113 23.75 4.66 -0.06
CA ILE A 113 23.58 3.54 0.87
C ILE A 113 23.92 2.17 0.25
N ARG A 114 24.14 2.07 -1.07
CA ARG A 114 24.42 0.79 -1.73
C ARG A 114 25.65 0.10 -1.14
N GLU A 115 26.66 0.87 -0.72
CA GLU A 115 27.83 0.32 -0.03
C GLU A 115 27.46 -0.28 1.34
N ASN A 116 26.60 0.39 2.10
CA ASN A 116 26.09 -0.10 3.38
C ASN A 116 25.28 -1.39 3.20
N VAL A 117 24.44 -1.46 2.16
CA VAL A 117 23.67 -2.68 1.83
C VAL A 117 24.63 -3.84 1.53
N MET A 118 25.61 -3.63 0.65
CA MET A 118 26.58 -4.67 0.30
C MET A 118 27.38 -5.14 1.51
N LYS A 119 27.71 -4.23 2.44
CA LYS A 119 28.38 -4.58 3.69
C LYS A 119 27.53 -5.51 4.56
N GLU A 120 26.26 -5.21 4.77
CA GLU A 120 25.38 -6.06 5.57
C GLU A 120 25.14 -7.42 4.86
N LEU A 121 24.92 -7.43 3.54
CA LEU A 121 24.81 -8.67 2.75
C LEU A 121 26.06 -9.56 2.86
N SER A 122 27.26 -8.97 2.88
CA SER A 122 28.53 -9.72 3.00
C SER A 122 28.66 -10.47 4.32
N THR A 123 27.88 -10.12 5.33
CA THR A 123 27.82 -10.82 6.62
C THR A 123 26.86 -12.01 6.64
N GLY A 124 26.24 -12.33 5.50
CA GLY A 124 25.28 -13.44 5.37
C GLY A 124 23.87 -13.11 5.87
N LYS A 125 23.60 -11.83 6.20
CA LYS A 125 22.29 -11.36 6.66
C LYS A 125 21.28 -11.29 5.52
N LYS A 126 20.01 -11.55 5.84
CA LYS A 126 18.84 -11.33 4.98
C LYS A 126 18.45 -9.86 5.04
N VAL A 127 18.59 -9.15 3.93
CA VAL A 127 18.43 -7.69 3.86
C VAL A 127 17.17 -7.33 3.08
N ALA A 128 16.46 -6.29 3.53
CA ALA A 128 15.39 -5.66 2.75
C ALA A 128 15.75 -4.20 2.41
N ILE A 129 15.41 -3.77 1.19
CA ILE A 129 15.39 -2.36 0.77
C ILE A 129 13.94 -1.99 0.47
N ILE A 130 13.41 -1.02 1.20
CA ILE A 130 12.05 -0.50 1.02
C ILE A 130 12.14 0.88 0.42
N VAL A 131 11.59 1.05 -0.78
CA VAL A 131 11.51 2.34 -1.49
C VAL A 131 10.05 2.74 -1.65
N ASN A 132 9.80 4.03 -1.85
CA ASN A 132 8.44 4.56 -1.81
C ASN A 132 7.69 4.47 -3.15
N ASP A 133 8.39 4.19 -4.25
CA ASP A 133 7.78 4.06 -5.58
C ASP A 133 8.27 2.84 -6.35
N ILE A 134 7.44 2.41 -7.30
CA ILE A 134 7.62 1.17 -8.04
C ILE A 134 8.81 1.25 -9.02
N GLU A 135 9.04 2.41 -9.65
CA GLU A 135 10.09 2.52 -10.66
C GLU A 135 11.47 2.47 -10.01
N THR A 136 11.62 3.09 -8.83
CA THR A 136 12.83 2.96 -8.00
C THR A 136 13.05 1.50 -7.55
N ALA A 137 11.99 0.76 -7.18
CA ALA A 137 12.13 -0.64 -6.80
C ALA A 137 12.63 -1.51 -7.97
N LYS A 138 12.13 -1.26 -9.18
CA LYS A 138 12.57 -1.93 -10.41
C LYS A 138 14.02 -1.60 -10.74
N SER A 139 14.42 -0.32 -10.65
CA SER A 139 15.80 0.09 -10.96
C SER A 139 16.82 -0.51 -10.00
N GLU A 140 16.50 -0.56 -8.69
CA GLU A 140 17.39 -1.21 -7.72
C GLU A 140 17.43 -2.73 -7.91
N TYR A 141 16.31 -3.37 -8.25
CA TYR A 141 16.31 -4.79 -8.61
C TYR A 141 17.28 -5.10 -9.73
N ILE A 142 17.20 -4.35 -10.84
CA ILE A 142 18.11 -4.52 -11.98
C ILE A 142 19.57 -4.27 -11.57
N TYR A 143 19.82 -3.29 -10.69
CA TYR A 143 21.16 -2.98 -10.22
C TYR A 143 21.78 -4.13 -9.40
N TYR A 144 21.01 -4.76 -8.50
CA TYR A 144 21.49 -5.82 -7.63
C TYR A 144 21.47 -7.22 -8.27
N SER A 145 20.50 -7.50 -9.15
CA SER A 145 20.43 -8.79 -9.86
C SER A 145 21.65 -9.04 -10.75
N ASN A 146 22.30 -7.98 -11.23
CA ASN A 146 23.53 -8.05 -12.02
C ASN A 146 24.79 -8.39 -11.20
N LYS A 147 24.68 -8.60 -9.88
CA LYS A 147 25.83 -8.79 -8.97
C LYS A 147 25.90 -10.18 -8.34
N ASP A 148 25.21 -11.17 -8.91
CA ASP A 148 25.17 -12.55 -8.38
C ASP A 148 24.62 -12.61 -6.93
N ILE A 149 23.60 -11.81 -6.66
CA ILE A 149 22.88 -11.76 -5.38
C ILE A 149 21.48 -12.29 -5.62
N GLU A 150 21.07 -13.30 -4.86
CA GLU A 150 19.70 -13.81 -4.88
C GLU A 150 18.74 -12.71 -4.42
N THR A 151 18.12 -12.03 -5.39
CA THR A 151 17.36 -10.80 -5.19
C THR A 151 15.92 -11.00 -5.63
N LEU A 152 14.98 -10.47 -4.87
CA LEU A 152 13.56 -10.42 -5.23
C LEU A 152 13.08 -8.98 -5.34
N CYS A 153 12.34 -8.66 -6.40
CA CYS A 153 11.53 -7.45 -6.49
C CYS A 153 10.07 -7.76 -6.11
N LEU A 154 9.48 -6.96 -5.21
CA LEU A 154 8.09 -7.07 -4.77
C LEU A 154 7.38 -5.70 -4.77
N HIS A 155 6.34 -5.57 -5.59
CA HIS A 155 5.49 -4.38 -5.63
C HIS A 155 4.11 -4.74 -6.17
N SER A 156 3.27 -3.74 -6.39
CA SER A 156 1.86 -3.97 -6.75
C SER A 156 1.57 -4.09 -8.25
N GLU A 157 2.57 -3.98 -9.12
CA GLU A 157 2.42 -4.03 -10.59
C GLU A 157 2.87 -5.40 -11.14
N PHE A 158 2.39 -6.46 -10.52
CA PHE A 158 2.52 -7.85 -10.98
C PHE A 158 1.13 -8.42 -11.25
N THR A 159 1.07 -9.49 -12.04
CA THR A 159 -0.13 -10.33 -12.07
C THR A 159 -0.38 -10.89 -10.67
N MET A 160 -1.64 -11.17 -10.33
CA MET A 160 -1.96 -11.84 -9.06
C MET A 160 -1.26 -13.20 -8.94
N LEU A 161 -1.11 -13.92 -10.05
CA LEU A 161 -0.38 -15.19 -10.12
C LEU A 161 1.09 -15.02 -9.69
N ASP A 162 1.83 -14.11 -10.33
CA ASP A 162 3.25 -13.89 -10.03
C ASP A 162 3.45 -13.31 -8.63
N ARG A 163 2.56 -12.41 -8.22
CA ARG A 163 2.59 -11.85 -6.87
C ARG A 163 2.41 -12.96 -5.82
N GLN A 164 1.43 -13.85 -5.98
CA GLN A 164 1.23 -14.98 -5.07
C GLN A 164 2.43 -15.91 -5.04
N ARG A 165 3.04 -16.20 -6.21
CA ARG A 165 4.26 -17.01 -6.28
C ARG A 165 5.39 -16.40 -5.43
N LYS A 166 5.69 -15.11 -5.63
CA LYS A 166 6.73 -14.37 -4.89
C LYS A 166 6.45 -14.33 -3.38
N GLU A 167 5.21 -14.05 -2.99
CA GLU A 167 4.80 -14.01 -1.58
C GLU A 167 4.91 -15.40 -0.92
N ASN A 168 4.56 -16.47 -1.63
CA ASN A 168 4.70 -17.86 -1.16
C ASN A 168 6.18 -18.29 -1.03
N GLU A 169 7.04 -17.85 -1.94
CA GLU A 169 8.49 -18.10 -1.88
C GLU A 169 9.10 -17.41 -0.64
N LEU A 170 8.70 -16.17 -0.35
CA LEU A 170 9.16 -15.43 0.83
C LEU A 170 8.70 -16.03 2.17
N THR A 171 7.48 -16.58 2.20
CA THR A 171 6.84 -17.12 3.41
C THR A 171 6.92 -18.65 3.49
N SER A 172 7.78 -19.25 2.66
CA SER A 172 7.91 -20.70 2.58
C SER A 172 8.36 -21.30 3.92
N LYS A 173 7.97 -22.54 4.18
CA LYS A 173 8.42 -23.29 5.37
C LYS A 173 9.92 -23.53 5.40
N GLU A 174 10.57 -23.50 4.25
CA GLU A 174 12.02 -23.64 4.10
C GLU A 174 12.76 -22.32 4.42
N GLY A 175 11.99 -21.25 4.62
CA GLY A 175 12.48 -19.90 4.88
C GLY A 175 12.57 -19.06 3.62
N ASN A 176 12.95 -17.80 3.79
CA ASN A 176 13.17 -16.87 2.68
C ASN A 176 14.45 -17.27 1.91
N PRO A 177 14.36 -17.67 0.62
CA PRO A 177 15.54 -18.06 -0.15
C PRO A 177 16.42 -16.86 -0.54
N TYR A 178 15.83 -15.67 -0.67
CA TYR A 178 16.50 -14.46 -1.17
C TYR A 178 17.45 -13.86 -0.14
N GLN A 179 18.61 -13.40 -0.57
CA GLN A 179 19.53 -12.61 0.25
C GLN A 179 19.05 -11.16 0.38
N LEU A 180 18.49 -10.63 -0.70
CA LEU A 180 18.00 -9.26 -0.79
C LEU A 180 16.54 -9.22 -1.28
N VAL A 181 15.67 -8.51 -0.56
CA VAL A 181 14.31 -8.21 -1.00
C VAL A 181 14.16 -6.72 -1.20
N ILE A 182 13.81 -6.32 -2.41
CA ILE A 182 13.56 -4.93 -2.77
C ILE A 182 12.06 -4.78 -2.94
N SER A 183 11.45 -3.93 -2.13
CA SER A 183 10.00 -3.80 -2.09
C SER A 183 9.55 -2.36 -2.00
N THR A 184 8.29 -2.16 -2.36
CA THR A 184 7.53 -0.96 -2.00
C THR A 184 6.76 -1.18 -0.69
N GLN A 185 5.80 -0.31 -0.37
CA GLN A 185 4.93 -0.39 0.81
C GLN A 185 4.13 -1.70 0.90
N VAL A 186 4.12 -2.54 -0.14
CA VAL A 186 3.46 -3.85 -0.13
C VAL A 186 3.92 -4.73 1.04
N ILE A 187 5.16 -4.59 1.50
CA ILE A 187 5.68 -5.39 2.63
C ILE A 187 5.13 -4.96 3.99
N GLU A 188 4.59 -3.75 4.09
CA GLU A 188 4.01 -3.22 5.34
C GLU A 188 2.80 -4.08 5.75
N VAL A 189 2.04 -4.55 4.76
CA VAL A 189 0.73 -5.19 4.94
C VAL A 189 0.81 -6.70 4.70
N SER A 190 0.22 -7.48 5.61
CA SER A 190 -0.14 -8.91 5.46
C SER A 190 0.94 -9.96 5.23
N LEU A 191 2.19 -9.60 4.93
CA LEU A 191 3.27 -10.58 4.73
C LEU A 191 3.95 -10.96 6.06
N ASP A 192 3.93 -12.24 6.44
CA ASP A 192 4.59 -12.73 7.66
C ASP A 192 6.09 -13.02 7.43
N VAL A 193 6.83 -11.95 7.09
CA VAL A 193 8.27 -12.00 6.85
C VAL A 193 9.05 -11.32 7.98
N SER A 194 10.29 -11.78 8.16
CA SER A 194 11.27 -11.18 9.07
C SER A 194 12.60 -11.03 8.33
N PHE A 195 13.17 -9.83 8.38
CA PHE A 195 14.51 -9.54 7.85
C PHE A 195 15.48 -9.28 8.99
N ASP A 196 16.76 -9.53 8.75
CA ASP A 196 17.82 -9.28 9.72
C ASP A 196 18.16 -7.79 9.76
N VAL A 197 18.19 -7.17 8.58
CA VAL A 197 18.47 -5.75 8.37
C VAL A 197 17.51 -5.19 7.35
N MET A 198 17.06 -3.96 7.57
CA MET A 198 16.19 -3.26 6.64
C MET A 198 16.70 -1.84 6.39
N PHE A 199 16.78 -1.46 5.12
CA PHE A 199 17.00 -0.10 4.65
C PHE A 199 15.66 0.42 4.13
N SER A 200 15.13 1.46 4.72
CA SER A 200 13.86 2.07 4.31
C SER A 200 14.09 3.51 3.89
N GLU A 201 13.60 3.85 2.71
CA GLU A 201 13.47 5.24 2.29
C GLU A 201 12.55 5.95 3.29
N CYS A 202 12.87 7.20 3.64
CA CYS A 202 12.05 7.94 4.59
C CYS A 202 10.61 8.07 4.07
N ALA A 203 9.67 7.86 4.97
CA ALA A 203 8.23 7.88 4.77
C ALA A 203 7.61 8.49 6.04
N PRO A 204 6.28 8.70 6.10
CA PRO A 204 5.63 9.05 7.35
C PRO A 204 6.01 8.05 8.45
N ILE A 205 6.17 8.54 9.67
CA ILE A 205 6.73 7.75 10.78
C ILE A 205 5.95 6.47 11.06
N ASP A 206 4.63 6.47 10.90
CA ASP A 206 3.76 5.30 11.03
C ASP A 206 4.08 4.20 9.99
N SER A 207 4.31 4.56 8.73
CA SER A 207 4.81 3.62 7.71
C SER A 207 6.18 3.05 8.10
N LEU A 208 7.10 3.90 8.60
CA LEU A 208 8.41 3.43 9.04
C LEU A 208 8.31 2.46 10.22
N VAL A 209 7.39 2.68 11.16
CA VAL A 209 7.14 1.75 12.27
C VAL A 209 6.60 0.41 11.77
N GLN A 210 5.67 0.41 10.80
CA GLN A 210 5.18 -0.82 10.19
C GLN A 210 6.30 -1.60 9.47
N ARG A 211 7.17 -0.90 8.74
CA ARG A 211 8.36 -1.49 8.10
C ARG A 211 9.32 -2.07 9.13
N ALA A 212 9.63 -1.31 10.18
CA ALA A 212 10.50 -1.75 11.28
C ALA A 212 9.91 -2.96 12.03
N GLY A 213 8.59 -3.10 12.10
CA GLY A 213 7.91 -4.29 12.63
C GLY A 213 8.15 -5.59 11.83
N ARG A 214 8.69 -5.48 10.61
CA ARG A 214 9.18 -6.62 9.79
C ARG A 214 10.70 -6.82 9.89
N CYS A 215 11.41 -5.93 10.58
CA CYS A 215 12.83 -6.04 10.88
C CYS A 215 13.03 -6.72 12.24
N ASN A 216 13.56 -7.94 12.24
CA ASN A 216 13.65 -8.83 13.40
C ASN A 216 12.31 -9.00 14.13
N ARG A 217 11.27 -9.34 13.35
CA ARG A 217 9.89 -9.51 13.82
C ARG A 217 9.77 -10.44 15.03
N TYR A 218 10.56 -11.51 15.04
CA TYR A 218 10.57 -12.52 16.10
C TYR A 218 11.52 -12.23 17.27
N GLY A 219 12.32 -11.16 17.19
CA GLY A 219 13.28 -10.79 18.24
C GLY A 219 14.43 -11.78 18.44
N LEU A 220 14.72 -12.63 17.45
CA LEU A 220 15.72 -13.69 17.54
C LEU A 220 17.15 -13.20 17.26
N ILE A 221 17.30 -12.01 16.67
CA ILE A 221 18.58 -11.48 16.20
C ILE A 221 19.03 -10.32 17.09
N ASN A 222 20.23 -10.43 17.67
CA ASN A 222 20.73 -9.44 18.62
C ASN A 222 21.28 -8.15 17.97
N ASP A 223 21.81 -8.24 16.75
CA ASP A 223 22.44 -7.16 15.96
C ASP A 223 21.59 -6.77 14.72
N SER A 224 20.26 -6.77 14.89
CA SER A 224 19.34 -6.33 13.84
C SER A 224 19.26 -4.81 13.78
N LYS A 225 19.26 -4.26 12.57
CA LYS A 225 19.32 -2.82 12.31
C LYS A 225 18.23 -2.39 11.33
N PHE A 226 17.54 -1.32 11.70
CA PHE A 226 16.61 -0.61 10.84
C PHE A 226 17.24 0.73 10.46
N TYR A 227 17.66 0.84 9.21
CA TYR A 227 18.20 2.05 8.63
C TYR A 227 17.10 2.83 7.92
N ALA A 228 16.87 4.07 8.31
CA ALA A 228 16.07 5.02 7.54
C ALA A 228 17.01 5.94 6.76
N PHE A 229 16.79 6.13 5.46
CA PHE A 229 17.61 7.01 4.62
C PHE A 229 16.79 8.13 3.96
N ASN A 230 17.45 9.10 3.33
CA ASN A 230 16.77 10.29 2.80
C ASN A 230 15.68 9.92 1.77
N PRO A 231 14.53 10.61 1.78
CA PRO A 231 13.51 10.41 0.75
C PRO A 231 13.97 11.01 -0.58
N SER A 232 13.62 10.34 -1.68
CA SER A 232 13.82 10.84 -3.03
C SER A 232 12.92 12.05 -3.32
N GLU A 233 13.31 12.87 -4.31
CA GLU A 233 12.46 13.97 -4.79
C GLU A 233 11.11 13.45 -5.31
N ILE A 234 11.11 12.26 -5.93
CA ILE A 234 9.91 11.59 -6.43
C ILE A 234 8.97 11.28 -5.27
N SER A 235 9.49 10.69 -4.19
CA SER A 235 8.72 10.38 -3.00
C SER A 235 8.10 11.64 -2.38
N ILE A 236 8.89 12.69 -2.16
CA ILE A 236 8.41 13.95 -1.56
C ILE A 236 7.34 14.60 -2.43
N LYS A 237 7.49 14.58 -3.76
CA LYS A 237 6.62 15.31 -4.68
C LYS A 237 5.34 14.55 -5.02
N TRP A 238 5.46 13.26 -5.31
CA TRP A 238 4.38 12.48 -5.92
C TRP A 238 3.78 11.44 -4.99
N VAL A 239 4.54 10.87 -4.06
CA VAL A 239 4.03 9.84 -3.13
C VAL A 239 3.46 10.50 -1.87
N TYR A 240 4.23 11.39 -1.25
CA TYR A 240 3.88 12.08 0.00
C TYR A 240 3.72 13.59 -0.18
N GLY A 241 3.32 14.04 -1.38
CA GLY A 241 3.19 15.47 -1.72
C GLY A 241 2.37 16.30 -0.74
N LYS A 242 1.27 15.74 -0.22
CA LYS A 242 0.40 16.38 0.78
C LYS A 242 0.92 16.29 2.21
N GLN A 243 1.92 15.45 2.44
CA GLN A 243 2.47 15.12 3.76
C GLN A 243 3.92 15.57 3.90
N LYS A 244 4.38 16.51 3.07
CA LYS A 244 5.77 17.00 3.08
C LYS A 244 6.22 17.46 4.47
N ASP A 245 5.36 18.17 5.21
CA ASP A 245 5.66 18.63 6.56
C ASP A 245 5.83 17.46 7.54
N ILE A 246 5.04 16.39 7.37
CA ILE A 246 5.16 15.16 8.16
C ILE A 246 6.49 14.45 7.84
N ILE A 247 6.92 14.39 6.58
CA ILE A 247 8.23 13.84 6.21
C ILE A 247 9.37 14.63 6.85
N ILE A 248 9.32 15.96 6.79
CA ILE A 248 10.35 16.83 7.40
C ILE A 248 10.45 16.57 8.90
N LYS A 249 9.31 16.59 9.61
CA LYS A 249 9.26 16.28 11.04
C LYS A 249 9.75 14.86 11.34
N THR A 250 9.41 13.88 10.50
CA THR A 250 9.86 12.50 10.64
C THR A 250 11.38 12.41 10.59
N ILE A 251 12.02 13.09 9.63
CA ILE A 251 13.48 13.16 9.53
C ILE A 251 14.09 13.79 10.79
N GLU A 252 13.53 14.92 11.27
CA GLU A 252 14.02 15.58 12.48
C GLU A 252 13.95 14.66 13.71
N VAL A 253 12.83 13.93 13.85
CA VAL A 253 12.61 12.97 14.94
C VAL A 253 13.58 11.79 14.84
N LEU A 254 13.80 11.24 13.65
CA LEU A 254 14.75 10.14 13.42
C LEU A 254 16.20 10.56 13.70
N LYS A 255 16.60 11.80 13.37
CA LYS A 255 17.93 12.34 13.68
C LYS A 255 18.20 12.44 15.18
N LYS A 256 17.16 12.72 15.98
CA LYS A 256 17.26 12.82 17.45
C LYS A 256 17.25 11.45 18.15
N ASN A 257 16.56 10.47 17.57
CA ASN A 257 16.29 9.17 18.21
C ASN A 257 17.05 8.04 17.50
N LYS A 258 18.08 7.50 18.16
CA LYS A 258 18.91 6.40 17.62
C LYS A 258 19.17 5.32 18.65
N GLY A 259 19.50 4.12 18.17
CA GLY A 259 19.83 2.97 19.02
C GLY A 259 18.67 1.99 19.16
N LYS A 260 18.73 1.10 20.15
CA LYS A 260 17.64 0.16 20.44
C LYS A 260 16.47 0.88 21.09
N LEU A 261 15.48 1.23 20.30
CA LEU A 261 14.28 1.94 20.75
C LEU A 261 13.20 0.95 21.18
N THR A 262 12.60 1.21 22.33
CA THR A 262 11.41 0.48 22.77
C THR A 262 10.18 0.92 22.01
N GLU A 263 9.18 0.04 21.91
CA GLU A 263 7.86 0.38 21.34
C GLU A 263 7.26 1.65 21.99
N ARG A 264 7.46 1.85 23.31
CA ARG A 264 7.04 3.10 23.98
C ARG A 264 7.76 4.34 23.43
N GLN A 265 9.05 4.26 23.17
CA GLN A 265 9.82 5.38 22.62
C GLN A 265 9.41 5.66 21.17
N ILE A 266 9.16 4.61 20.39
CA ILE A 266 8.63 4.70 19.03
C ILE A 266 7.26 5.40 19.04
N MET A 267 6.36 5.03 19.96
CA MET A 267 5.08 5.74 20.12
C MET A 267 5.27 7.23 20.44
N SER A 268 6.24 7.59 21.29
CA SER A 268 6.54 9.00 21.55
C SER A 268 7.05 9.73 20.31
N MET A 269 7.84 9.08 19.45
CA MET A 269 8.26 9.64 18.16
C MET A 269 7.07 9.91 17.24
N VAL A 270 6.12 8.97 17.18
CA VAL A 270 4.87 9.15 16.42
C VAL A 270 4.09 10.37 16.94
N GLU A 271 3.95 10.53 18.25
CA GLU A 271 3.29 11.70 18.84
C GLU A 271 4.02 13.02 18.51
N GLU A 272 5.36 13.06 18.54
CA GLU A 272 6.16 14.26 18.19
C GLU A 272 5.96 14.67 16.72
N VAL A 273 5.97 13.70 15.79
CA VAL A 273 5.76 13.99 14.36
C VAL A 273 4.38 14.57 14.07
N TYR A 274 3.35 14.01 14.70
CA TYR A 274 1.97 14.46 14.51
C TYR A 274 1.54 15.59 15.47
N GLU A 275 2.46 16.17 16.23
CA GLU A 275 2.15 17.30 17.11
C GLU A 275 1.62 18.48 16.29
N GLY A 276 0.45 19.00 16.69
CA GLY A 276 -0.24 20.09 16.00
C GLY A 276 -0.92 19.70 14.69
N PHE A 277 -1.01 18.41 14.34
CA PHE A 277 -1.74 17.97 13.15
C PHE A 277 -3.23 18.31 13.25
N ASN A 278 -3.76 19.00 12.23
CA ASN A 278 -5.17 19.36 12.16
C ASN A 278 -5.96 18.34 11.33
N LEU A 279 -6.58 17.37 12.00
CA LEU A 279 -7.44 16.39 11.34
C LEU A 279 -8.69 17.01 10.72
N TYR A 280 -9.22 18.11 11.27
CA TYR A 280 -10.48 18.72 10.82
C TYR A 280 -10.24 19.87 9.82
N ASP A 281 -9.34 19.63 8.88
CA ASP A 281 -9.03 20.54 7.77
C ASP A 281 -10.15 20.53 6.70
N ASP A 282 -9.93 21.25 5.60
CA ASP A 282 -10.87 21.29 4.48
C ASP A 282 -10.92 19.95 3.73
N ASP A 283 -9.88 19.12 3.84
CA ASP A 283 -9.84 17.81 3.23
C ASP A 283 -10.78 16.83 3.92
N TYR A 284 -10.83 16.88 5.24
CA TYR A 284 -11.78 16.14 6.07
C TYR A 284 -13.23 16.58 5.80
N LYS A 285 -13.50 17.89 5.72
CA LYS A 285 -14.85 18.40 5.40
C LYS A 285 -15.30 17.91 4.03
N LEU A 286 -14.43 17.99 3.02
CA LEU A 286 -14.73 17.50 1.68
C LEU A 286 -15.12 16.02 1.68
N GLY A 287 -14.43 15.19 2.47
CA GLY A 287 -14.75 13.76 2.59
C GLY A 287 -16.16 13.52 3.12
N LEU A 288 -16.57 14.27 4.15
CA LEU A 288 -17.94 14.19 4.67
C LEU A 288 -18.98 14.71 3.68
N ASP A 289 -18.68 15.81 2.99
CA ASP A 289 -19.60 16.45 2.07
C ASP A 289 -19.86 15.57 0.83
N ILE A 290 -18.84 14.88 0.29
CA ILE A 290 -19.02 13.98 -0.86
C ILE A 290 -19.97 12.83 -0.51
N VAL A 291 -19.77 12.16 0.63
CA VAL A 291 -20.67 11.07 1.06
C VAL A 291 -22.10 11.57 1.21
N ARG A 292 -22.27 12.75 1.83
CA ARG A 292 -23.58 13.38 2.00
C ARG A 292 -24.23 13.75 0.68
N GLU A 293 -23.48 14.31 -0.27
CA GLU A 293 -24.00 14.69 -1.57
C GLU A 293 -24.46 13.46 -2.38
N ILE A 294 -23.72 12.36 -2.32
CA ILE A 294 -24.06 11.11 -3.02
C ILE A 294 -25.33 10.51 -2.41
N ASP A 295 -25.39 10.38 -1.08
CA ASP A 295 -26.58 9.94 -0.37
C ASP A 295 -27.82 10.78 -0.74
N GLN A 296 -27.66 12.10 -0.88
CA GLN A 296 -28.78 13.01 -1.18
C GLN A 296 -29.19 13.05 -2.66
N LYS A 297 -28.23 13.02 -3.58
CA LYS A 297 -28.49 13.21 -5.02
C LYS A 297 -28.81 11.91 -5.75
N LYS A 298 -28.21 10.79 -5.30
CA LYS A 298 -28.25 9.54 -6.04
C LYS A 298 -29.09 8.47 -5.35
N ASP A 299 -29.46 8.61 -4.07
CA ASP A 299 -30.37 7.71 -3.33
C ASP A 299 -30.09 6.22 -3.61
N PHE A 300 -30.78 5.58 -4.57
CA PHE A 300 -30.58 4.17 -4.97
C PHE A 300 -29.88 3.95 -6.33
N PHE A 301 -29.47 5.01 -7.03
CA PHE A 301 -28.88 4.97 -8.36
C PHE A 301 -27.36 4.80 -8.34
N ASP A 302 -26.87 3.98 -9.27
CA ASP A 302 -25.45 3.76 -9.48
C ASP A 302 -24.76 5.01 -10.04
N VAL A 303 -23.54 5.27 -9.57
CA VAL A 303 -22.64 6.28 -10.12
C VAL A 303 -21.76 5.63 -11.18
N ASN A 304 -21.93 6.05 -12.44
CA ASN A 304 -21.07 5.61 -13.52
C ASN A 304 -19.77 6.44 -13.53
N ILE A 305 -18.69 5.81 -13.06
CA ILE A 305 -17.34 6.40 -13.02
C ILE A 305 -16.85 6.80 -14.42
N PHE A 306 -17.33 6.14 -15.48
CA PHE A 306 -16.76 6.27 -16.82
C PHE A 306 -17.36 7.38 -17.68
N ASN A 307 -18.55 7.89 -17.39
CA ASN A 307 -19.27 8.70 -18.38
C ASN A 307 -19.92 10.02 -17.96
N GLU A 308 -19.93 10.47 -16.70
CA GLU A 308 -20.51 11.81 -16.41
C GLU A 308 -20.07 12.48 -15.09
N ASP A 309 -19.53 11.74 -14.12
CA ASP A 309 -19.23 12.23 -12.76
C ASP A 309 -17.72 12.20 -12.40
N GLU A 310 -16.80 12.38 -13.37
CA GLU A 310 -15.36 12.44 -13.09
C GLU A 310 -15.07 13.45 -11.97
N LYS A 311 -15.74 14.62 -11.93
CA LYS A 311 -15.46 15.69 -10.95
C LYS A 311 -15.75 15.35 -9.49
N LEU A 312 -16.70 14.46 -9.19
CA LEU A 312 -17.06 14.06 -7.82
C LEU A 312 -16.03 13.09 -7.22
N VAL A 313 -15.36 12.29 -8.06
CA VAL A 313 -14.46 11.21 -7.66
C VAL A 313 -12.98 11.59 -7.87
N THR A 314 -12.66 12.38 -8.90
CA THR A 314 -11.27 12.58 -9.36
C THR A 314 -10.49 13.71 -8.68
N ARG A 315 -11.05 14.49 -7.75
CA ARG A 315 -10.23 15.52 -7.06
C ARG A 315 -9.27 14.96 -6.02
N LYS A 316 -9.42 13.70 -5.59
CA LYS A 316 -8.54 13.07 -4.58
C LYS A 316 -8.26 11.58 -4.76
N ILE A 317 -8.92 10.90 -5.71
CA ILE A 317 -8.69 9.48 -5.94
C ILE A 317 -7.55 9.31 -6.95
N GLU A 318 -6.33 9.67 -6.53
CA GLU A 318 -5.10 9.44 -7.30
C GLU A 318 -4.68 7.95 -7.28
N VAL A 319 -5.36 7.11 -6.50
CA VAL A 319 -4.96 5.72 -6.21
C VAL A 319 -5.84 4.67 -6.92
N MET A 320 -6.85 5.07 -7.70
CA MET A 320 -7.66 4.09 -8.46
C MET A 320 -6.77 3.29 -9.42
N LYS A 321 -6.80 1.97 -9.28
CA LYS A 321 -6.10 1.04 -10.16
C LYS A 321 -7.07 0.43 -11.15
N VAL A 322 -6.63 0.36 -12.41
CA VAL A 322 -7.34 -0.32 -13.50
C VAL A 322 -6.66 -1.67 -13.70
N PRO A 323 -7.39 -2.80 -13.64
CA PRO A 323 -6.84 -4.09 -14.00
C PRO A 323 -6.63 -4.15 -15.51
N ILE A 324 -5.47 -4.62 -15.93
CA ILE A 324 -5.16 -4.94 -17.33
C ILE A 324 -4.64 -6.37 -17.42
N ILE A 325 -4.71 -6.98 -18.60
CA ILE A 325 -4.12 -8.30 -18.86
C ILE A 325 -3.04 -8.15 -19.93
N PRO A 326 -1.75 -8.45 -19.61
CA PRO A 326 -0.68 -8.50 -20.60
C PRO A 326 -0.97 -9.55 -21.67
N ALA A 327 -1.39 -9.10 -22.85
CA ALA A 327 -1.85 -9.98 -23.91
C ALA A 327 -0.73 -10.87 -24.44
N ASP A 328 0.47 -10.31 -24.55
CA ASP A 328 1.65 -10.99 -25.10
C ASP A 328 2.08 -12.20 -24.25
N ASN A 329 1.72 -12.21 -22.96
CA ASN A 329 2.02 -13.30 -22.04
C ASN A 329 0.84 -14.25 -21.80
N TYR A 330 -0.40 -13.73 -21.75
CA TYR A 330 -1.52 -14.45 -21.14
C TYR A 330 -2.79 -14.53 -21.98
N LYS A 331 -2.82 -13.97 -23.19
CA LYS A 331 -4.06 -13.90 -23.99
C LYS A 331 -4.71 -15.27 -24.19
N ASP A 332 -3.95 -16.25 -24.68
CA ASP A 332 -4.50 -17.56 -25.03
C ASP A 332 -5.07 -18.30 -23.80
N ILE A 333 -4.34 -18.26 -22.68
CA ILE A 333 -4.75 -18.92 -21.43
C ILE A 333 -6.01 -18.26 -20.84
N VAL A 334 -6.10 -16.93 -20.90
CA VAL A 334 -7.25 -16.20 -20.39
C VAL A 334 -8.49 -16.43 -21.26
N GLU A 335 -8.33 -16.47 -22.58
CA GLU A 335 -9.44 -16.81 -23.49
C GLU A 335 -9.94 -18.25 -23.25
N GLU A 336 -9.05 -19.21 -23.00
CA GLU A 336 -9.40 -20.58 -22.63
C GLU A 336 -10.20 -20.64 -21.31
N HIS A 337 -9.74 -19.95 -20.26
CA HIS A 337 -10.51 -19.86 -19.01
C HIS A 337 -11.89 -19.25 -19.21
N PHE A 338 -12.01 -18.23 -20.07
CA PHE A 338 -13.30 -17.62 -20.38
C PHE A 338 -14.24 -18.61 -21.08
N GLU A 339 -13.73 -19.35 -22.07
CA GLU A 339 -14.48 -20.37 -22.82
C GLU A 339 -14.96 -21.52 -21.92
N ASN A 340 -14.15 -21.92 -20.95
CA ASN A 340 -14.49 -22.94 -19.97
C ASN A 340 -15.41 -22.45 -18.84
N GLY A 341 -15.76 -21.16 -18.82
CA GLY A 341 -16.58 -20.54 -17.77
C GLY A 341 -15.86 -20.35 -16.44
N GLU A 342 -14.53 -20.40 -16.44
CA GLU A 342 -13.65 -20.31 -15.28
C GLU A 342 -13.29 -18.85 -14.95
N TYR A 343 -14.29 -17.96 -14.90
CA TYR A 343 -14.09 -16.52 -14.79
C TYR A 343 -13.25 -16.06 -13.59
N LYS A 344 -13.24 -16.84 -12.50
CA LYS A 344 -12.40 -16.55 -11.33
C LYS A 344 -10.90 -16.64 -11.64
N MET A 345 -10.50 -17.51 -12.57
CA MET A 345 -9.10 -17.71 -12.95
C MET A 345 -8.56 -16.51 -13.72
N ILE A 346 -9.40 -15.80 -14.47
CA ILE A 346 -9.02 -14.60 -15.23
C ILE A 346 -8.37 -13.55 -14.31
N SER A 347 -8.90 -13.36 -13.10
CA SER A 347 -8.36 -12.40 -12.12
C SER A 347 -6.91 -12.69 -11.69
N LEU A 348 -6.41 -13.92 -11.90
CA LEU A 348 -5.02 -14.28 -11.61
C LEU A 348 -4.04 -13.60 -12.59
N TYR A 349 -4.50 -13.25 -13.79
CA TYR A 349 -3.69 -12.69 -14.87
C TYR A 349 -3.80 -11.17 -14.98
N GLU A 350 -4.57 -10.54 -14.09
CA GLU A 350 -4.73 -9.09 -14.06
C GLU A 350 -3.56 -8.42 -13.33
N VAL A 351 -2.99 -7.39 -13.95
CA VAL A 351 -2.03 -6.46 -13.35
C VAL A 351 -2.75 -5.16 -13.01
N PRO A 352 -2.76 -4.70 -11.75
CA PRO A 352 -3.44 -3.46 -11.38
C PRO A 352 -2.51 -2.25 -11.59
N ILE A 353 -2.88 -1.34 -12.50
CA ILE A 353 -2.09 -0.15 -12.85
C ILE A 353 -2.80 1.11 -12.40
N SER A 354 -2.06 2.11 -11.88
CA SER A 354 -2.66 3.39 -11.53
C SER A 354 -3.31 4.07 -12.74
N ILE A 355 -4.45 4.72 -12.53
CA ILE A 355 -5.20 5.39 -13.62
C ILE A 355 -4.32 6.38 -14.41
N SER A 356 -3.39 7.06 -13.74
CA SER A 356 -2.44 7.98 -14.36
C SER A 356 -1.48 7.29 -15.32
N LYS A 357 -0.88 6.15 -14.91
CA LYS A 357 -0.01 5.35 -15.77
C LYS A 357 -0.81 4.69 -16.90
N PHE A 358 -2.02 4.21 -16.60
CA PHE A 358 -2.90 3.65 -17.62
C PHE A 358 -3.23 4.66 -18.73
N LYS A 359 -3.70 5.86 -18.35
CA LYS A 359 -4.01 6.95 -19.29
C LYS A 359 -2.78 7.38 -20.11
N LYS A 360 -1.59 7.39 -19.50
CA LYS A 360 -0.35 7.86 -20.12
C LYS A 360 0.29 6.83 -21.06
N TYR A 361 0.36 5.57 -20.66
CA TYR A 361 1.18 4.55 -21.32
C TYR A 361 0.37 3.40 -21.93
N VAL A 362 -0.72 2.96 -21.30
CA VAL A 362 -1.34 1.67 -21.61
C VAL A 362 -2.59 1.79 -22.48
N ARG A 363 -3.42 2.82 -22.26
CA ARG A 363 -4.75 2.96 -22.89
C ARG A 363 -4.77 2.78 -24.41
N LYS A 364 -3.70 3.17 -25.10
CA LYS A 364 -3.60 3.11 -26.57
C LYS A 364 -3.20 1.73 -27.10
N LEU A 365 -2.81 0.80 -26.23
CA LEU A 365 -2.28 -0.52 -26.56
C LEU A 365 -3.34 -1.62 -26.41
N GLU A 366 -4.62 -1.24 -26.36
CA GLU A 366 -5.75 -2.15 -26.20
C GLU A 366 -5.86 -3.12 -27.39
N ILE A 367 -6.00 -4.40 -27.09
CA ILE A 367 -6.24 -5.45 -28.09
C ILE A 367 -7.71 -5.87 -28.00
N GLY A 368 -8.46 -5.47 -29.03
CA GLY A 368 -9.86 -5.89 -29.18
C GLY A 368 -10.00 -7.41 -29.22
N ASN A 369 -11.03 -7.92 -28.55
CA ASN A 369 -11.35 -9.34 -28.46
C ASN A 369 -12.85 -9.56 -28.38
N ARG A 370 -13.29 -10.78 -28.67
CA ARG A 370 -14.72 -11.16 -28.71
C ARG A 370 -15.39 -11.21 -27.33
N TYR A 371 -14.60 -11.17 -26.26
CA TYR A 371 -15.06 -11.34 -24.87
C TYR A 371 -15.09 -10.03 -24.08
N ASN A 372 -14.71 -8.91 -24.70
CA ASN A 372 -14.58 -7.60 -24.06
C ASN A 372 -13.68 -7.62 -22.80
N LEU A 373 -12.64 -8.46 -22.83
CA LEU A 373 -11.63 -8.55 -21.77
C LEU A 373 -10.56 -7.45 -21.91
N PRO A 374 -9.96 -6.97 -20.81
CA PRO A 374 -9.03 -5.84 -20.82
C PRO A 374 -7.61 -6.27 -21.26
N PHE A 375 -7.46 -6.76 -22.49
CA PHE A 375 -6.17 -7.15 -23.05
C PHE A 375 -5.39 -5.95 -23.58
N PHE A 376 -4.11 -5.84 -23.21
CA PHE A 376 -3.22 -4.80 -23.70
C PHE A 376 -1.86 -5.40 -24.08
N SER A 377 -1.28 -4.94 -25.18
CA SER A 377 0.09 -5.30 -25.56
C SER A 377 1.03 -4.46 -24.69
N VAL A 378 1.70 -5.09 -23.72
CA VAL A 378 2.59 -4.41 -22.77
C VAL A 378 3.79 -5.30 -22.48
N ASP A 379 4.97 -4.70 -22.34
CA ASP A 379 6.18 -5.42 -21.92
C ASP A 379 6.07 -5.78 -20.43
N TYR A 380 5.72 -7.04 -20.16
CA TYR A 380 5.55 -7.58 -18.81
C TYR A 380 6.57 -8.68 -18.52
N ASN A 381 7.25 -8.55 -17.39
CA ASN A 381 8.20 -9.53 -16.88
C ASN A 381 7.79 -9.99 -15.47
N SER A 382 7.84 -11.30 -15.21
CA SER A 382 7.45 -11.88 -13.90
C SER A 382 8.39 -11.49 -12.75
N ASP A 383 9.59 -11.00 -13.04
CA ASP A 383 10.60 -10.68 -12.03
C ASP A 383 10.49 -9.24 -11.54
N TYR A 384 10.21 -8.28 -12.42
CA TYR A 384 10.15 -6.83 -12.11
C TYR A 384 8.87 -6.12 -12.60
N GLY A 385 7.92 -6.81 -13.22
CA GLY A 385 6.60 -6.29 -13.60
C GLY A 385 6.59 -5.61 -14.97
N ILE A 386 5.75 -4.58 -15.13
CA ILE A 386 5.60 -3.86 -16.40
C ILE A 386 6.76 -2.89 -16.64
N ASN A 387 7.36 -2.93 -17.82
CA ASN A 387 8.30 -1.94 -18.29
C ASN A 387 7.59 -0.84 -19.10
N TYR A 388 7.77 0.42 -18.71
CA TYR A 388 7.20 1.56 -19.44
C TYR A 388 8.20 2.25 -20.37
N ASN A 389 9.47 1.84 -20.36
CA ASN A 389 10.51 2.43 -21.21
C ASN A 389 10.44 1.81 -22.61
N VAL A 390 9.58 2.38 -23.46
CA VAL A 390 9.57 2.11 -24.90
C VAL A 390 10.29 3.28 -25.57
N GLU A 391 11.41 3.01 -26.25
CA GLU A 391 12.12 4.00 -27.06
C GLU A 391 11.16 4.57 -28.12
N SER A 392 10.95 5.89 -28.10
CA SER A 392 10.31 6.60 -29.20
C SER A 392 11.36 6.89 -30.25
N ASP A 393 11.25 6.29 -31.43
CA ASP A 393 12.09 6.69 -32.55
C ASP A 393 11.79 8.15 -32.94
N SER A 394 12.76 8.82 -33.56
CA SER A 394 12.74 10.26 -33.93
C SER A 394 11.55 10.74 -34.78
N ASN A 395 10.66 9.82 -35.21
CA ASN A 395 9.41 10.07 -35.92
C ASN A 395 8.13 9.87 -35.07
N GLY A 396 8.23 9.67 -33.75
CA GLY A 396 7.06 9.58 -32.86
C GLY A 396 6.16 8.36 -33.08
N THR A 397 6.67 7.32 -33.75
CA THR A 397 5.97 6.04 -33.88
C THR A 397 6.42 5.11 -32.77
N ILE A 398 5.46 4.63 -31.97
CA ILE A 398 5.69 3.67 -30.89
C ILE A 398 5.69 2.27 -31.53
N TYR A 399 6.82 1.58 -31.47
CA TYR A 399 6.91 0.17 -31.84
C TYR A 399 7.26 -0.65 -30.60
N MET A 400 6.47 -1.68 -30.33
CA MET A 400 6.87 -2.79 -29.46
C MET A 400 7.38 -3.90 -30.38
N PHE A 401 8.57 -4.44 -30.08
CA PHE A 401 8.99 -5.73 -30.61
C PHE A 401 8.84 -6.79 -29.55
#